data_AF-A0A971BDS2-F1
#
_entry.id   AF-A0A971BDS2-F1
#
_cell.length_a   1.000
_cell.length_b   1.000
_cell.length_c   1.000
_cell.angle_alpha   90.00
_cell.angle_beta   90.00
_cell.angle_gamma   90.00
#
_symmetry.space_group_name_H-M   'P 1'
#
loop_
_entity.id
_entity.type
_entity.pdbx_description
1 polymer ?
#
loop_
_entity_poly.entity_id
_entity_poly.type
_entity_poly.pdbx_seq_one_letter_code
_entity_poly.pdbx_strand_id
1 'polypeptide(L)' 'MEAILSGFQVILAVVVIVLILMHSGKDAGLSGAFGVGTGAGPLGGGSLVERNLNRWTVFFALLFVANVIVLLKI' A
#
# COMPACT_ATOMS: atom_id res chain seq x y z
N MET A 1 -20.02 1.76 20.40
CA MET A 1 -19.42 2.30 19.15
C MET A 1 -17.93 1.97 19.06
N GLU A 2 -17.20 1.98 20.17
CA GLU A 2 -15.76 1.64 20.19
C GLU A 2 -15.40 0.29 19.58
N ALA A 3 -16.11 -0.78 19.91
CA ALA A 3 -15.82 -2.11 19.37
C ALA A 3 -15.88 -2.17 17.83
N ILE A 4 -16.77 -1.39 17.22
CA ILE A 4 -16.91 -1.30 15.76
C ILE A 4 -15.72 -0.55 15.16
N LEU A 5 -15.35 0.60 15.75
CA LEU A 5 -14.21 1.40 15.28
C LEU A 5 -12.88 0.67 15.47
N SER A 6 -12.74 -0.09 16.56
CA SER A 6 -11.57 -0.93 16.83
C SER A 6 -11.48 -2.10 15.86
N GLY A 7 -12.59 -2.81 15.60
CA GLY A 7 -12.64 -3.85 14.57
C GLY A 7 -12.29 -3.30 13.17
N PHE A 8 -12.83 -2.14 12.82
CA PHE A 8 -12.51 -1.44 11.57
C PHE A 8 -11.03 -1.03 11.48
N GLN A 9 -10.45 -0.60 12.60
CA GLN A 9 -9.03 -0.24 12.69
C GLN A 9 -8.12 -1.43 12.39
N VAL A 10 -8.45 -2.62 12.92
CA VAL A 10 -7.70 -3.86 12.64
C VAL A 10 -7.74 -4.20 11.15
N ILE A 11 -8.90 -4.07 10.51
CA ILE A 11 -9.05 -4.32 9.07
C ILE A 11 -8.21 -3.32 8.26
N LEU A 12 -8.27 -2.02 8.59
CA LEU A 12 -7.45 -1.01 7.92
C LEU A 12 -5.95 -1.29 8.09
N ALA A 13 -5.52 -1.76 9.27
CA ALA A 13 -4.12 -2.12 9.52
C ALA A 13 -3.67 -3.23 8.57
N VAL A 14 -4.45 -4.31 8.46
CA VAL A 14 -4.14 -5.45 7.57
C VAL A 14 -4.07 -4.99 6.12
N VAL A 15 -5.04 -4.18 5.67
CA VAL A 15 -5.07 -3.64 4.29
C VAL A 15 -3.81 -2.82 4.00
N VAL A 16 -3.44 -1.88 4.87
CA VAL A 16 -2.25 -1.04 4.69
C VAL A 16 -0.98 -1.88 4.67
N ILE A 17 -0.84 -2.87 5.56
CA ILE A 17 0.31 -3.78 5.57
C ILE A 17 0.43 -4.53 4.24
N VAL A 18 -0.66 -5.13 3.75
CA VAL A 18 -0.66 -5.85 2.48
C VAL A 18 -0.28 -4.92 1.33
N LEU A 19 -0.86 -3.73 1.26
CA LEU A 19 -0.55 -2.74 0.22
C LEU A 19 0.92 -2.31 0.24
N ILE A 20 1.52 -2.13 1.42
CA ILE A 20 2.94 -1.81 1.57
C ILE A 20 3.80 -3.00 1.11
N LEU A 21 3.47 -4.23 1.52
CA LEU A 21 4.22 -5.42 1.10
C LEU A 21 4.19 -5.64 -0.41
N MET A 22 3.09 -5.28 -1.07
CA MET A 22 2.99 -5.32 -2.54
C MET A 22 3.99 -4.38 -3.23
N HIS A 23 4.47 -3.32 -2.57
CA HIS A 23 5.55 -2.49 -3.12
C HIS A 23 6.89 -3.23 -3.14
N SER A 24 7.14 -4.12 -2.17
CA SER A 24 8.38 -4.89 -2.08
C SER A 24 8.43 -6.06 -3.07
N GLY A 25 7.28 -6.60 -3.47
CA GLY A 25 7.21 -7.71 -4.44
C GLY A 25 7.77 -7.39 -5.83
N LYS A 26 7.90 -6.10 -6.19
CA LYS A 26 8.50 -5.64 -7.45
C LYS A 26 9.95 -6.07 -7.61
N ASP A 27 10.74 -5.99 -6.53
CA ASP A 27 12.19 -6.21 -6.56
C ASP A 27 12.58 -7.65 -6.23
N ALA A 28 11.65 -8.46 -5.73
CA ALA A 28 11.88 -9.84 -5.29
C ALA A 28 11.72 -10.90 -6.41
N GLY A 29 11.16 -10.54 -7.57
CA GLY A 29 10.87 -11.47 -8.67
C GLY A 29 12.07 -11.75 -9.60
N LEU A 30 11.92 -12.75 -10.47
CA LEU A 30 12.93 -13.18 -11.47
C LEU A 30 13.40 -12.02 -12.38
N SER A 31 12.51 -11.05 -12.64
CA SER A 31 12.81 -9.82 -13.38
C SER A 31 13.77 -8.88 -12.64
N GLY A 32 13.67 -8.80 -11.31
CA GLY A 32 14.58 -8.02 -10.45
C GLY A 32 15.88 -8.79 -10.14
N ALA A 33 15.78 -10.11 -9.93
CA ALA A 33 16.91 -10.98 -9.61
C ALA A 33 17.84 -11.25 -10.80
N PHE A 34 17.32 -11.28 -12.04
CA PHE A 34 18.11 -11.53 -13.24
C PHE A 34 18.27 -10.28 -14.13
N GLY A 35 17.63 -9.16 -13.81
CA GLY A 35 17.68 -7.92 -14.61
C GLY A 35 17.14 -8.05 -16.05
N VAL A 36 16.57 -9.21 -16.41
CA VAL A 36 16.10 -9.53 -17.78
C VAL A 36 14.78 -8.84 -18.14
N GLY A 37 14.12 -8.19 -17.19
CA GLY A 37 12.82 -7.56 -17.43
C GLY A 37 12.79 -6.09 -17.06
N THR A 38 13.56 -5.27 -17.77
CA THR A 38 13.05 -3.93 -18.11
C THR A 38 13.43 -3.66 -19.56
N GLY A 39 12.42 -3.48 -20.41
CA GLY A 39 12.59 -2.65 -21.59
C GLY A 39 12.90 -1.25 -21.09
N ALA A 40 14.16 -1.01 -20.71
CA ALA A 40 14.67 0.23 -20.17
C ALA A 40 14.84 1.24 -21.32
N GLY A 41 13.70 1.69 -21.85
CA GLY A 41 13.64 2.96 -22.52
C GLY A 41 13.66 4.09 -21.47
N PRO A 42 14.32 5.24 -21.71
CA PRO A 42 14.38 6.41 -20.81
C PRO A 42 13.03 7.06 -20.41
N LEU A 43 11.90 6.41 -20.71
CA LEU A 43 10.54 6.85 -20.46
C LEU A 43 9.84 5.96 -19.41
N GLY A 44 10.61 5.43 -18.46
CA GLY A 44 10.16 4.62 -17.33
C GLY A 44 9.27 5.39 -16.36
N GLY A 45 8.07 5.79 -16.81
CA GLY A 45 6.97 6.04 -15.91
C GLY A 45 6.62 4.71 -15.26
N GLY A 46 6.81 4.61 -13.94
CA GLY A 46 6.44 3.41 -13.17
C GLY A 46 5.11 2.84 -13.65
N SER A 47 5.04 1.51 -13.77
CA SER A 47 3.91 0.81 -14.37
C SER A 47 2.59 1.42 -13.90
N LEU A 48 1.56 1.48 -14.76
CA LEU A 48 0.22 1.95 -14.35
C LEU A 48 -0.23 1.27 -13.05
N VAL A 49 0.19 0.03 -12.82
CA VAL A 49 0.00 -0.71 -11.57
C VAL A 49 0.68 -0.05 -10.37
N GLU A 50 1.95 0.36 -10.47
CA GLU A 50 2.69 1.03 -9.38
C GLU A 50 2.06 2.37 -9.00
N ARG A 51 1.67 3.16 -10.00
CA ARG A 51 1.04 4.46 -9.76
C ARG A 51 -0.32 4.31 -9.07
N ASN A 52 -1.07 3.28 -9.43
CA ASN A 52 -2.33 2.95 -8.77
C ASN A 52 -2.09 2.40 -7.36
N LEU A 53 -1.12 1.49 -7.18
CA LEU A 53 -0.80 0.91 -5.87
C LEU A 53 -0.38 1.98 -4.86
N ASN A 54 0.43 2.96 -5.29
CA ASN A 54 0.80 4.09 -4.45
C ASN A 54 -0.42 4.93 -4.07
N ARG A 55 -1.31 5.24 -5.02
CA ARG A 55 -2.52 6.03 -4.76
C ARG A 55 -3.45 5.35 -3.75
N TRP A 56 -3.66 4.05 -3.89
CA TRP A 56 -4.48 3.28 -2.96
C TRP A 56 -3.83 3.19 -1.58
N THR A 57 -2.51 3.02 -1.51
CA THR A 57 -1.78 2.98 -0.23
C THR A 57 -1.89 4.29 0.52
N VAL A 58 -1.69 5.43 -0.16
CA VAL A 58 -1.86 6.75 0.44
C VAL A 58 -3.29 6.95 0.93
N PHE A 59 -4.29 6.57 0.13
CA PHE A 59 -5.69 6.68 0.52
C PHE A 59 -6.01 5.88 1.80
N PHE A 60 -5.64 4.60 1.85
CA PHE A 60 -5.89 3.76 3.02
C PHE A 60 -5.06 4.15 4.25
N ALA A 61 -3.83 4.64 4.05
CA ALA A 61 -2.99 5.15 5.13
C ALA A 61 -3.63 6.40 5.78
N LEU A 62 -4.18 7.32 4.97
CA LEU A 62 -4.90 8.48 5.49
C LEU A 62 -6.17 8.07 6.25
N LEU A 63 -6.94 7.11 5.74
CA LEU A 63 -8.11 6.58 6.45
C LEU A 63 -7.73 5.90 7.78
N PHE A 64 -6.63 5.13 7.79
CA PHE A 64 -6.11 4.51 9.00
C PHE A 64 -5.78 5.56 10.07
N VAL A 65 -5.02 6.60 9.71
CA VAL A 65 -4.65 7.67 10.65
C VAL A 65 -5.89 8.46 11.10
N ALA A 66 -6.82 8.76 10.21
CA ALA A 66 -8.06 9.43 10.57
C ALA A 66 -8.86 8.62 11.59
N ASN A 67 -8.99 7.31 11.40
CA ASN A 67 -9.70 6.43 12.33
C ASN A 67 -8.97 6.33 13.68
N VAL A 68 -7.62 6.29 13.72
CA VAL A 68 -6.84 6.38 14.98
C VAL A 68 -7.20 7.64 15.76
N ILE A 69 -7.24 8.80 15.10
CA ILE A 69 -7.53 10.09 15.76
C ILE A 69 -8.95 10.10 16.34
N VAL A 70 -9.93 9.53 15.63
CA VAL A 70 -11.31 9.41 16.12
C VAL A 70 -11.36 8.48 17.34
N LEU A 71 -10.68 7.33 17.29
CA LEU A 71 -10.64 6.36 18.37
C LEU A 71 -9.94 6.90 19.63
N LEU A 72 -8.94 7.78 19.47
CA LEU A 72 -8.25 8.43 20.59
C LEU A 72 -9.12 9.49 21.30
N LYS A 73 -10.12 10.05 20.62
CA LYS A 73 -10.97 11.14 21.12
C LYS A 73 -12.33 10.67 21.67
N ILE A 74 -12.66 9.40 21.47
CA ILE A 74 -13.81 8.72 22.04
C ILE A 74 -13.40 8.13 23.39
#